data_AF-A0A7S4S6G8-F1
#
_entry.id   AF-A0A7S4S6G8-F1
#
_cell.length_a   1.000
_cell.length_b   1.000
_cell.length_c   1.000
_cell.angle_alpha   90.00
_cell.angle_beta   90.00
_cell.angle_gamma   90.00
#
_symmetry.space_group_name_H-M   'P 1'
#
loop_
_entity.id
_entity.type
_entity.pdbx_description
1 polymer ?
#
loop_
_entity_poly.entity_id
_entity_poly.type
_entity_poly.pdbx_seq_one_letter_code
_entity_poly.pdbx_strand_id
1 'polypeptide(L)'
;MSHLATVELTRPFAQYTDRKSGNKHGSPKTVKRVLESNPVFEAFGNAKTIRNGNSSRFGKFTQLQFDVEDEVTAKEYGREIPSCHLAGSLCTTYLLEKSRVVFHGEGERTYHIFYQLLAAPPAVKADIWEPLRDCTCESFAYVGYTDTTTIEGRSDSEAWEHTVDALSTFGIEGSSLNILMRALCVVLQLGNLTFDFDPAVPDHHEDQCVISSTEELEKLSDLMGISEGDIEAAMTTRVNTIRGETVTFTLGSSSARDGCKALAKEIYSCIFDVLVQKINEFTSAEANYDIPRINGDLAHHHHFGIISLL
;
A
#
# COMPACT_ATOMS: atom_id res chain seq x y z
N MET A 1 9.44 12.70 -19.64
CA MET A 1 10.51 12.50 -18.64
C MET A 1 11.43 11.43 -19.19
N SER A 2 12.70 11.75 -19.39
CA SER A 2 13.73 10.79 -19.81
C SER A 2 14.06 9.88 -18.62
N HIS A 3 13.59 8.64 -18.64
CA HIS A 3 13.96 7.63 -17.64
C HIS A 3 15.46 7.33 -17.78
N LEU A 4 16.25 7.65 -16.74
CA LEU A 4 17.66 7.26 -16.65
C LEU A 4 17.69 5.82 -16.13
N ALA A 5 17.99 4.88 -17.03
CA ALA A 5 18.26 3.49 -16.66
C ALA A 5 19.76 3.33 -16.38
N THR A 6 20.12 2.94 -15.16
CA THR A 6 21.50 2.55 -14.83
C THR A 6 21.56 1.02 -14.78
N VAL A 7 22.49 0.43 -15.54
CA VAL A 7 22.75 -1.01 -15.55
C VAL A 7 23.89 -1.30 -14.58
N GLU A 8 23.63 -2.07 -13.52
CA GLU A 8 24.67 -2.57 -12.63
C GLU A 8 24.80 -4.09 -12.77
N LEU A 9 25.99 -4.55 -13.15
CA LEU A 9 26.36 -5.97 -13.17
C LEU A 9 27.03 -6.31 -11.84
N THR A 10 26.32 -6.96 -10.92
CA THR A 10 26.93 -7.54 -9.72
C THR A 10 27.66 -8.83 -10.13
N ARG A 11 29.00 -8.87 -10.07
CA ARG A 11 29.82 -10.08 -10.28
C ARG A 11 30.64 -10.42 -9.02
N PRO A 12 30.53 -11.64 -8.52
CA PRO A 12 31.65 -12.40 -7.99
C PRO A 12 31.79 -13.76 -8.69
N PHE A 13 33.04 -14.22 -8.73
CA PHE A 13 33.52 -15.47 -9.30
C PHE A 13 32.88 -16.73 -8.68
N ALA A 14 32.42 -17.69 -9.49
CA ALA A 14 32.40 -19.12 -9.14
C ALA A 14 32.17 -20.04 -10.37
N GLN A 15 32.62 -21.30 -10.21
CA GLN A 15 32.88 -22.32 -11.24
C GLN A 15 31.65 -23.07 -11.77
N TYR A 16 31.85 -23.58 -12.99
CA TYR A 16 30.94 -24.19 -13.96
C TYR A 16 30.33 -25.54 -13.55
N THR A 17 29.04 -25.75 -13.84
CA THR A 17 28.45 -27.09 -14.12
C THR A 17 27.24 -26.97 -15.09
N ASP A 18 26.93 -28.08 -15.74
CA ASP A 18 26.20 -28.32 -17.00
C ASP A 18 24.65 -28.12 -16.94
N ARG A 19 24.09 -27.16 -17.69
CA ARG A 19 22.67 -26.76 -17.65
C ARG A 19 21.91 -27.38 -18.81
N LYS A 20 20.92 -28.27 -18.59
CA LYS A 20 20.07 -28.82 -19.68
C LYS A 20 18.96 -27.85 -20.11
N SER A 21 18.95 -27.53 -21.40
CA SER A 21 18.06 -26.58 -22.06
C SER A 21 16.58 -27.01 -22.09
N GLY A 22 15.73 -26.16 -21.49
CA GLY A 22 14.28 -26.17 -21.63
C GLY A 22 13.83 -24.80 -22.15
N ASN A 23 13.57 -24.73 -23.45
CA ASN A 23 13.24 -23.51 -24.19
C ASN A 23 11.90 -22.90 -23.70
N LYS A 24 11.95 -21.88 -22.83
CA LYS A 24 10.83 -20.96 -22.56
C LYS A 24 11.38 -19.55 -22.45
N HIS A 25 11.10 -18.74 -23.48
CA HIS A 25 11.34 -17.30 -23.49
C HIS A 25 10.80 -16.70 -22.18
N GLY A 26 11.54 -15.78 -21.55
CA GLY A 26 11.19 -15.14 -20.26
C GLY A 26 9.67 -14.96 -20.13
N SER A 27 9.10 -15.52 -19.07
CA SER A 27 7.68 -15.86 -19.10
C SER A 27 6.84 -14.58 -19.34
N PRO A 28 5.91 -14.56 -20.32
CA PRO A 28 4.99 -13.44 -20.54
C PRO A 28 4.26 -13.00 -19.25
N LYS A 29 4.16 -13.92 -18.28
CA LYS A 29 3.57 -13.71 -16.97
C LYS A 29 4.37 -12.75 -16.10
N THR A 30 5.70 -12.81 -16.08
CA THR A 30 6.53 -11.92 -15.25
C THR A 30 6.40 -10.48 -15.72
N VAL A 31 6.59 -10.22 -17.02
CA VAL A 31 6.42 -8.89 -17.61
C VAL A 31 5.02 -8.34 -17.32
N LYS A 32 4.00 -9.18 -17.49
CA LYS A 32 2.61 -8.82 -17.22
C LYS A 32 2.40 -8.39 -15.76
N ARG A 33 2.89 -9.17 -14.79
CA ARG A 33 2.79 -8.83 -13.35
C ARG A 33 3.50 -7.52 -13.00
N VAL A 34 4.67 -7.25 -13.58
CA VAL A 34 5.37 -5.97 -13.35
C VAL A 34 4.51 -4.80 -13.82
N LEU A 35 3.88 -4.91 -14.99
CA LEU A 35 3.00 -3.86 -15.53
C LEU A 35 1.71 -3.72 -14.71
N GLU A 36 1.14 -4.83 -14.24
CA GLU A 36 -0.10 -4.85 -13.42
C GLU A 36 0.10 -4.25 -12.03
N SER A 37 1.34 -4.02 -11.58
CA SER A 37 1.61 -3.35 -10.31
C SER A 37 1.30 -1.86 -10.34
N ASN A 38 1.34 -1.23 -11.53
CA ASN A 38 1.15 0.21 -11.67
C ASN A 38 -0.25 0.67 -11.26
N PRO A 39 -1.37 0.06 -11.71
CA PRO A 39 -2.70 0.41 -11.22
C PRO A 39 -2.82 0.39 -9.70
N VAL A 40 -2.21 -0.59 -9.02
CA VAL A 40 -2.19 -0.66 -7.55
C VAL A 40 -1.44 0.53 -6.96
N PHE A 41 -0.24 0.82 -7.47
CA PHE A 41 0.53 1.99 -7.03
C PHE A 41 -0.18 3.32 -7.29
N GLU A 42 -0.89 3.45 -8.41
CA GLU A 42 -1.64 4.65 -8.73
C GLU A 42 -2.84 4.82 -7.79
N ALA A 43 -3.59 3.75 -7.53
CA ALA A 43 -4.74 3.81 -6.63
C ALA A 43 -4.35 4.21 -5.19
N PHE A 44 -3.29 3.64 -4.65
CA PHE A 44 -2.88 3.84 -3.25
C PHE A 44 -1.81 4.92 -3.05
N GLY A 45 -1.10 5.32 -4.10
CA GLY A 45 0.04 6.22 -4.02
C GLY A 45 -0.12 7.53 -4.80
N ASN A 46 -1.16 7.66 -5.64
CA ASN A 46 -1.45 8.89 -6.36
C ASN A 46 -2.67 9.62 -5.80
N ALA A 47 -2.69 10.92 -6.05
CA ALA A 47 -3.80 11.81 -5.71
C ALA A 47 -3.92 12.96 -6.72
N LYS A 48 -5.11 13.57 -6.78
CA LYS A 48 -5.32 14.82 -7.52
C LYS A 48 -4.68 15.98 -6.74
N THR A 49 -3.89 16.77 -7.44
CA THR A 49 -3.35 18.05 -6.99
C THR A 49 -3.85 19.17 -7.92
N ILE A 50 -3.59 20.43 -7.56
CA ILE A 50 -3.95 21.58 -8.41
C ILE A 50 -3.33 21.49 -9.81
N ARG A 51 -2.12 20.93 -9.94
CA ARG A 51 -1.36 20.93 -11.20
C ARG A 51 -1.45 19.62 -11.98
N ASN A 52 -1.77 18.52 -11.32
CA ASN A 52 -1.79 17.19 -11.91
C ASN A 52 -2.92 16.36 -11.29
N GLY A 53 -3.81 15.85 -12.13
CA GLY A 53 -4.92 14.99 -11.74
C GLY A 53 -4.50 13.63 -11.18
N ASN A 54 -3.31 13.15 -11.52
CA ASN A 54 -2.80 11.84 -11.12
C ASN A 54 -1.33 11.95 -10.63
N SER A 55 -1.10 12.76 -9.60
CA SER A 55 0.25 12.99 -9.07
C SER A 55 0.64 11.86 -8.13
N SER A 56 1.76 11.18 -8.41
CA SER A 56 2.40 10.31 -7.42
C SER A 56 2.86 11.10 -6.21
N ARG A 57 2.54 10.59 -5.02
CA ARG A 57 2.84 11.19 -3.72
C ARG A 57 3.81 10.32 -2.90
N PHE A 58 4.60 9.52 -3.61
CA PHE A 58 5.68 8.69 -3.11
C PHE A 58 6.75 8.57 -4.20
N GLY A 59 7.99 8.31 -3.80
CA GLY A 59 9.07 7.91 -4.69
C GLY A 59 9.05 6.40 -4.92
N LYS A 60 9.31 5.96 -6.14
CA LYS A 60 9.35 4.54 -6.50
C LYS A 60 10.67 4.23 -7.21
N PHE A 61 11.36 3.20 -6.75
CA PHE A 61 12.53 2.64 -7.42
C PHE A 61 12.19 1.21 -7.82
N THR A 62 12.22 0.91 -9.12
CA THR A 62 11.98 -0.45 -9.61
C THR A 62 13.28 -1.04 -10.15
N GLN A 63 13.71 -2.11 -9.51
CA GLN A 63 14.85 -2.92 -9.89
C GLN A 63 14.36 -4.07 -10.76
N LEU A 64 14.71 -4.08 -12.04
CA LEU A 64 14.44 -5.20 -12.95
C LEU A 64 15.56 -6.24 -12.82
N GLN A 65 15.19 -7.51 -12.65
CA GLN A 65 16.11 -8.63 -12.46
C GLN A 65 16.15 -9.48 -13.73
N PHE A 66 17.33 -9.65 -14.32
CA PHE A 66 17.54 -10.40 -15.55
C PHE A 66 18.35 -11.68 -15.32
N ASP A 67 17.85 -12.82 -15.79
CA ASP A 67 18.63 -14.04 -15.96
C ASP A 67 19.48 -13.89 -17.21
N VAL A 68 20.79 -13.75 -17.02
CA VAL A 68 21.76 -13.52 -18.08
C VAL A 68 22.59 -14.80 -18.24
N GLU A 69 22.50 -15.39 -19.42
CA GLU A 69 23.38 -16.49 -19.81
C GLU A 69 24.81 -15.98 -19.98
N ASP A 70 25.80 -16.79 -19.61
CA ASP A 70 27.20 -16.47 -19.84
C ASP A 70 27.64 -16.84 -21.28
N GLU A 71 28.71 -16.19 -21.75
CA GLU A 71 29.21 -16.39 -23.11
C GLU A 71 29.69 -17.82 -23.41
N VAL A 72 30.12 -18.59 -22.40
CA VAL A 72 30.59 -19.97 -22.59
C VAL A 72 29.39 -20.86 -22.90
N THR A 73 28.36 -20.79 -22.06
CA THR A 73 27.09 -21.50 -22.27
C THR A 73 26.45 -21.13 -23.60
N ALA A 74 26.43 -19.83 -23.95
CA ALA A 74 25.88 -19.38 -25.23
C ALA A 74 26.57 -20.05 -26.44
N LYS A 75 27.90 -20.11 -26.44
CA LYS A 75 28.70 -20.73 -27.51
C LYS A 75 28.49 -22.24 -27.59
N GLU A 76 28.35 -22.93 -26.47
CA GLU A 76 28.05 -24.37 -26.44
C GLU A 76 26.70 -24.70 -27.07
N TYR A 77 25.73 -23.81 -26.91
CA TYR A 77 24.43 -23.87 -27.58
C TYR A 77 24.42 -23.33 -29.02
N GLY A 78 25.59 -22.98 -29.58
CA GLY A 78 25.72 -22.46 -30.95
C GLY A 78 25.20 -21.03 -31.12
N ARG A 79 25.09 -20.26 -30.04
CA ARG A 79 24.64 -18.86 -30.03
C ARG A 79 25.85 -17.92 -29.92
N GLU A 80 25.89 -16.88 -30.76
CA GLU A 80 26.92 -15.84 -30.66
C GLU A 80 26.63 -14.81 -29.56
N ILE A 81 25.35 -14.61 -29.24
CA ILE A 81 24.89 -13.62 -28.26
C ILE A 81 24.23 -14.39 -27.09
N PRO A 82 24.66 -14.16 -25.83
CA PRO A 82 24.01 -14.78 -24.69
C PRO A 82 22.55 -14.35 -24.53
N SER A 83 21.71 -15.28 -24.09
CA SER A 83 20.32 -14.95 -23.78
C SER A 83 20.21 -14.08 -22.51
N CYS A 84 19.25 -13.17 -22.53
CA CYS A 84 18.91 -12.30 -21.41
C CYS A 84 17.39 -12.30 -21.26
N HIS A 85 16.89 -12.72 -20.11
CA HIS A 85 15.46 -12.85 -19.84
C HIS A 85 15.09 -12.07 -18.58
N LEU A 86 14.00 -11.30 -18.63
CA LEU A 86 13.45 -10.68 -17.42
C LEU A 86 12.95 -11.79 -16.49
N ALA A 87 13.68 -12.01 -15.41
CA ALA A 87 13.40 -13.02 -14.39
C ALA A 87 12.42 -12.49 -13.34
N GLY A 88 12.48 -11.20 -13.03
CA GLY A 88 11.61 -10.58 -12.04
C GLY A 88 11.81 -9.07 -11.88
N SER A 89 11.19 -8.52 -10.84
CA SER A 89 11.44 -7.16 -10.37
C SER A 89 11.27 -7.02 -8.86
N LEU A 90 12.02 -6.11 -8.28
CA LEU A 90 11.87 -5.65 -6.90
C LEU A 90 11.58 -4.16 -6.88
N CYS A 91 10.55 -3.76 -6.16
CA CYS A 91 10.15 -2.37 -5.99
C CYS A 91 10.47 -1.89 -4.56
N THR A 92 11.15 -0.77 -4.46
CA THR A 92 11.37 -0.05 -3.20
C THR A 92 10.70 1.30 -3.27
N THR A 93 9.90 1.63 -2.26
CA THR A 93 9.18 2.89 -2.18
C THR A 93 9.77 3.80 -1.11
N TYR A 94 9.65 5.11 -1.33
CA TYR A 94 10.22 6.14 -0.47
C TYR A 94 9.22 7.26 -0.23
N LEU A 95 9.21 7.81 0.98
CA LEU A 95 8.56 9.09 1.30
C LEU A 95 7.09 9.18 0.83
N LEU A 96 6.28 8.19 1.18
CA LEU A 96 4.82 8.32 1.06
C LEU A 96 4.36 9.57 1.85
N GLU A 97 3.65 10.48 1.19
CA GLU A 97 3.13 11.69 1.82
C GLU A 97 1.97 11.35 2.77
N LYS A 98 2.31 10.85 3.97
CA LYS A 98 1.33 10.41 4.97
C LYS A 98 0.34 11.52 5.34
N SER A 99 0.78 12.78 5.37
CA SER A 99 -0.10 13.92 5.70
C SER A 99 -1.32 14.03 4.78
N ARG A 100 -1.22 13.58 3.52
CA ARG A 100 -2.32 13.62 2.54
C ARG A 100 -3.53 12.77 2.95
N VAL A 101 -3.31 11.74 3.77
CA VAL A 101 -4.38 10.87 4.27
C VAL A 101 -5.39 11.68 5.07
N VAL A 102 -4.91 12.59 5.92
CA VAL A 102 -5.75 13.31 6.91
C VAL A 102 -6.04 14.76 6.53
N PHE A 103 -5.42 15.25 5.46
CA PHE A 103 -5.56 16.62 5.00
C PHE A 103 -5.17 16.78 3.53
N HIS A 104 -5.97 17.52 2.78
CA HIS A 104 -5.65 17.98 1.43
C HIS A 104 -6.20 19.39 1.21
N GLY A 105 -5.59 20.14 0.28
CA GLY A 105 -5.97 21.53 0.01
C GLY A 105 -7.23 21.63 -0.85
N GLU A 106 -7.82 22.83 -0.90
CA GLU A 106 -8.97 23.10 -1.77
C GLU A 106 -8.65 22.77 -3.24
N GLY A 107 -9.56 22.05 -3.89
CA GLY A 107 -9.39 21.58 -5.28
C GLY A 107 -8.50 20.34 -5.44
N GLU A 108 -7.84 19.87 -4.38
CA GLU A 108 -7.11 18.61 -4.35
C GLU A 108 -8.02 17.44 -3.90
N ARG A 109 -7.46 16.23 -3.95
CA ARG A 109 -8.04 15.03 -3.34
C ARG A 109 -7.01 14.37 -2.42
N THR A 110 -7.50 13.51 -1.54
CA THR A 110 -6.66 12.47 -0.93
C THR A 110 -6.35 11.36 -1.95
N TYR A 111 -5.83 10.21 -1.50
CA TYR A 111 -5.49 9.09 -2.37
C TYR A 111 -6.71 8.51 -3.11
N HIS A 112 -6.51 8.10 -4.36
CA HIS A 112 -7.59 7.68 -5.24
C HIS A 112 -8.41 6.50 -4.69
N ILE A 113 -7.75 5.58 -3.99
CA ILE A 113 -8.38 4.37 -3.45
C ILE A 113 -9.58 4.67 -2.55
N PHE A 114 -9.57 5.76 -1.79
CA PHE A 114 -10.72 6.13 -0.95
C PHE A 114 -11.96 6.43 -1.77
N TYR A 115 -11.80 7.14 -2.89
CA TYR A 115 -12.90 7.47 -3.79
C TYR A 115 -13.35 6.26 -4.59
N GLN A 116 -12.41 5.41 -5.02
CA GLN A 116 -12.71 4.14 -5.68
C GLN A 116 -13.54 3.22 -4.76
N LEU A 117 -13.15 3.10 -3.48
CA LEU A 117 -13.88 2.34 -2.47
C LEU A 117 -15.30 2.89 -2.25
N LEU A 118 -15.46 4.21 -2.17
CA LEU A 118 -16.77 4.84 -2.00
C LEU A 118 -17.67 4.76 -3.24
N ALA A 119 -17.05 4.66 -4.43
CA ALA A 119 -17.72 4.44 -5.70
C ALA A 119 -18.02 2.96 -5.99
N ALA A 120 -17.57 2.03 -5.15
CA ALA A 120 -17.85 0.61 -5.29
C ALA A 120 -19.37 0.33 -5.18
N PRO A 121 -19.87 -0.76 -5.81
CA PRO A 121 -21.28 -1.11 -5.73
C PRO A 121 -21.77 -1.25 -4.29
N PRO A 122 -23.00 -0.83 -3.94
CA PRO A 122 -23.51 -0.89 -2.56
C PRO A 122 -23.44 -2.28 -1.92
N ALA A 123 -23.64 -3.34 -2.70
CA ALA A 123 -23.50 -4.72 -2.24
C ALA A 123 -22.06 -5.07 -1.83
N VAL A 124 -21.06 -4.56 -2.55
CA VAL A 124 -19.64 -4.75 -2.23
C VAL A 124 -19.27 -3.94 -1.00
N LYS A 125 -19.73 -2.68 -0.91
CA LYS A 125 -19.51 -1.84 0.27
C LYS A 125 -20.06 -2.48 1.53
N ALA A 126 -21.26 -3.06 1.45
CA ALA A 126 -21.89 -3.77 2.54
C ALA A 126 -21.13 -5.02 3.00
N ASP A 127 -20.56 -5.80 2.07
CA ASP A 127 -19.76 -6.98 2.39
C ASP A 127 -18.45 -6.60 3.13
N ILE A 128 -17.87 -5.45 2.79
CA ILE A 128 -16.71 -4.89 3.49
C ILE A 128 -17.10 -4.42 4.88
N TRP A 129 -18.12 -3.57 4.96
CA TRP A 129 -18.64 -2.97 6.19
C TRP A 129 -20.05 -2.40 5.96
N GLU A 130 -21.05 -2.93 6.66
CA GLU A 130 -22.47 -2.59 6.41
C GLU A 130 -22.77 -1.08 6.42
N PRO A 131 -22.28 -0.27 7.38
CA PRO A 131 -22.43 1.19 7.37
C PRO A 131 -21.90 1.89 6.11
N LEU A 132 -20.92 1.31 5.39
CA LEU A 132 -20.36 1.90 4.17
C LEU A 132 -21.34 1.89 2.98
N ARG A 133 -22.37 1.03 3.01
CA ARG A 133 -23.33 0.81 1.92
C ARG A 133 -23.83 2.12 1.29
N ASP A 134 -24.27 3.04 2.14
CA ASP A 134 -24.91 4.30 1.73
C ASP A 134 -24.00 5.52 1.93
N CYS A 135 -22.76 5.33 2.41
CA CYS A 135 -21.81 6.42 2.55
C CYS A 135 -21.33 6.96 1.19
N THR A 136 -21.05 8.25 1.19
CA THR A 136 -20.46 9.00 0.06
C THR A 136 -19.17 9.70 0.52
N CYS A 137 -18.52 10.45 -0.37
CA CYS A 137 -17.33 11.24 -0.03
C CYS A 137 -17.55 12.19 1.16
N GLU A 138 -18.73 12.81 1.25
CA GLU A 138 -19.06 13.77 2.31
C GLU A 138 -19.35 13.10 3.66
N SER A 139 -19.54 11.77 3.68
CA SER A 139 -19.69 11.00 4.92
C SER A 139 -18.39 10.89 5.73
N PHE A 140 -17.24 11.25 5.14
CA PHE A 140 -15.93 11.07 5.76
C PHE A 140 -15.09 12.35 5.72
N ALA A 141 -14.68 12.84 6.89
CA ALA A 141 -13.97 14.11 7.03
C ALA A 141 -12.64 14.17 6.27
N TYR A 142 -11.93 13.04 6.14
CA TYR A 142 -10.65 12.96 5.41
C TYR A 142 -10.79 12.96 3.88
N VAL A 143 -11.98 12.62 3.36
CA VAL A 143 -12.27 12.63 1.93
C VAL A 143 -12.89 13.97 1.55
N GLY A 144 -13.98 14.32 2.24
CA GLY A 144 -14.71 15.56 2.04
C GLY A 144 -15.38 15.67 0.66
N TYR A 145 -15.92 16.85 0.38
CA TYR A 145 -16.51 17.16 -0.93
C TYR A 145 -15.44 17.16 -2.03
N THR A 146 -15.79 16.66 -3.22
CA THR A 146 -15.01 16.82 -4.43
C THR A 146 -15.91 17.01 -5.63
N ASP A 147 -15.53 17.90 -6.54
CA ASP A 147 -16.16 18.13 -7.84
C ASP A 147 -15.57 17.23 -8.95
N THR A 148 -14.59 16.39 -8.60
CA THR A 148 -13.84 15.58 -9.56
C THR A 148 -14.64 14.34 -9.90
N THR A 149 -15.11 14.27 -11.15
CA THR A 149 -15.89 13.14 -11.66
C THR A 149 -15.04 12.08 -12.33
N THR A 150 -13.89 12.47 -12.91
CA THR A 150 -12.99 11.55 -13.62
C THR A 150 -11.53 11.95 -13.42
N ILE A 151 -10.64 10.96 -13.42
CA ILE A 151 -9.19 11.14 -13.48
C ILE A 151 -8.68 10.43 -14.73
N GLU A 152 -7.98 11.17 -15.59
CA GLU A 152 -7.49 10.68 -16.89
C GLU A 152 -8.59 10.04 -17.77
N GLY A 153 -9.82 10.58 -17.68
CA GLY A 153 -10.96 10.11 -18.45
C GLY A 153 -11.67 8.86 -17.88
N ARG A 154 -11.26 8.39 -16.70
CA ARG A 154 -11.89 7.26 -16.01
C ARG A 154 -12.61 7.72 -14.75
N SER A 155 -13.83 7.21 -14.53
CA SER A 155 -14.58 7.43 -13.29
C SER A 155 -14.01 6.63 -12.12
N ASP A 156 -14.29 7.04 -10.88
CA ASP A 156 -13.83 6.30 -9.69
C ASP A 156 -14.42 4.87 -9.61
N SER A 157 -15.63 4.65 -10.13
CA SER A 157 -16.25 3.32 -10.22
C SER A 157 -15.57 2.40 -11.24
N GLU A 158 -15.20 2.93 -12.41
CA GLU A 158 -14.42 2.15 -13.39
C GLU A 158 -13.00 1.89 -12.86
N ALA A 159 -12.40 2.86 -12.18
CA ALA A 159 -11.09 2.72 -11.57
C ALA A 159 -11.10 1.67 -10.44
N TRP A 160 -12.19 1.58 -9.67
CA TRP A 160 -12.39 0.53 -8.68
C TRP A 160 -12.27 -0.88 -9.28
N GLU A 161 -12.98 -1.16 -10.37
CA GLU A 161 -12.94 -2.46 -11.04
C GLU A 161 -11.52 -2.82 -11.50
N HIS A 162 -10.83 -1.86 -12.11
CA HIS A 162 -9.43 -2.04 -12.53
C HIS A 162 -8.47 -2.28 -11.36
N THR A 163 -8.65 -1.56 -10.24
CA THR A 163 -7.81 -1.74 -9.05
C THR A 163 -8.05 -3.11 -8.42
N VAL A 164 -9.30 -3.58 -8.33
CA VAL A 164 -9.62 -4.91 -7.80
C VAL A 164 -9.04 -6.02 -8.68
N ASP A 165 -9.15 -5.88 -10.01
CA ASP A 165 -8.54 -6.83 -10.96
C ASP A 165 -7.01 -6.87 -10.80
N ALA A 166 -6.36 -5.71 -10.69
CA ALA A 166 -4.92 -5.62 -10.46
C ALA A 166 -4.51 -6.23 -9.11
N LEU A 167 -5.25 -5.96 -8.03
CA LEU A 167 -5.00 -6.55 -6.71
C LEU A 167 -5.08 -8.08 -6.73
N SER A 168 -6.01 -8.65 -7.50
CA SER A 168 -6.15 -10.12 -7.64
C SER A 168 -4.88 -10.78 -8.19
N THR A 169 -4.16 -10.10 -9.09
CA THR A 169 -2.88 -10.58 -9.65
C THR A 169 -1.80 -10.78 -8.58
N PHE A 170 -1.87 -10.02 -7.50
CA PHE A 170 -0.95 -10.07 -6.35
C PHE A 170 -1.54 -10.85 -5.16
N GLY A 171 -2.54 -11.70 -5.42
CA GLY A 171 -3.14 -12.57 -4.41
C GLY A 171 -3.99 -11.82 -3.38
N ILE A 172 -4.44 -10.61 -3.68
CA ILE A 172 -5.34 -9.81 -2.84
C ILE A 172 -6.74 -9.90 -3.43
N GLU A 173 -7.44 -10.96 -3.08
CA GLU A 173 -8.81 -11.27 -3.50
C GLU A 173 -9.64 -11.86 -2.35
N GLY A 174 -10.96 -11.90 -2.52
CA GLY A 174 -11.89 -12.47 -1.54
C GLY A 174 -11.71 -11.87 -0.14
N SER A 175 -11.48 -12.72 0.87
CA SER A 175 -11.33 -12.26 2.26
C SER A 175 -10.15 -11.31 2.48
N SER A 176 -9.05 -11.48 1.74
CA SER A 176 -7.88 -10.61 1.87
C SER A 176 -8.15 -9.21 1.33
N LEU A 177 -8.92 -9.10 0.24
CA LEU A 177 -9.42 -7.83 -0.27
C LEU A 177 -10.34 -7.17 0.75
N ASN A 178 -11.28 -7.91 1.35
CA ASN A 178 -12.17 -7.37 2.38
C ASN A 178 -11.38 -6.86 3.61
N ILE A 179 -10.36 -7.56 4.06
CA ILE A 179 -9.50 -7.10 5.16
C ILE A 179 -8.78 -5.79 4.79
N LEU A 180 -8.21 -5.71 3.59
CA LEU A 180 -7.56 -4.49 3.09
C LEU A 180 -8.53 -3.30 3.05
N MET A 181 -9.73 -3.50 2.50
CA MET A 181 -10.73 -2.45 2.40
C MET A 181 -11.29 -2.05 3.77
N ARG A 182 -11.48 -2.99 4.70
CA ARG A 182 -11.84 -2.70 6.09
C ARG A 182 -10.78 -1.84 6.79
N ALA A 183 -9.50 -2.10 6.54
CA ALA A 183 -8.43 -1.27 7.09
C ALA A 183 -8.49 0.18 6.54
N LEU A 184 -8.89 0.38 5.29
CA LEU A 184 -9.17 1.72 4.74
C LEU A 184 -10.41 2.35 5.40
N CYS A 185 -11.47 1.58 5.66
CA CYS A 185 -12.64 2.06 6.42
C CYS A 185 -12.26 2.53 7.83
N VAL A 186 -11.34 1.82 8.52
CA VAL A 186 -10.81 2.27 9.81
C VAL A 186 -10.14 3.64 9.68
N VAL A 187 -9.31 3.86 8.64
CA VAL A 187 -8.69 5.17 8.39
C VAL A 187 -9.74 6.27 8.17
N LEU A 188 -10.78 5.99 7.39
CA LEU A 188 -11.87 6.92 7.15
C LEU A 188 -12.65 7.24 8.45
N GLN A 189 -12.97 6.21 9.22
CA GLN A 189 -13.77 6.32 10.43
C GLN A 189 -13.04 7.06 11.57
N LEU A 190 -11.73 6.88 11.67
CA LEU A 190 -10.88 7.69 12.56
C LEU A 190 -11.01 9.19 12.28
N GLY A 191 -11.23 9.58 11.02
CA GLY A 191 -11.42 10.98 10.65
C GLY A 191 -12.73 11.59 11.14
N ASN A 192 -13.74 10.77 11.42
CA ASN A 192 -15.03 11.22 11.90
C ASN A 192 -15.10 11.36 13.42
N LEU A 193 -14.09 10.86 14.16
CA LEU A 193 -14.07 11.00 15.62
C LEU A 193 -13.90 12.47 16.03
N THR A 194 -14.79 12.93 16.91
CA THR A 194 -14.68 14.23 17.58
C THR A 194 -14.32 14.05 19.05
N PHE A 195 -13.55 15.00 19.56
CA PHE A 195 -13.04 15.00 20.94
C PHE A 195 -13.46 16.31 21.60
N ASP A 196 -14.01 16.21 22.80
CA ASP A 196 -14.48 17.34 23.59
C ASP A 196 -14.17 17.14 25.09
N PHE A 197 -14.37 18.18 25.89
CA PHE A 197 -14.21 18.11 27.34
C PHE A 197 -15.20 17.11 27.95
N ASP A 198 -14.79 16.42 29.01
CA ASP A 198 -15.69 15.55 29.76
C ASP A 198 -16.73 16.41 30.51
N PRO A 199 -18.03 16.32 30.16
CA PRO A 199 -19.07 17.11 30.82
C PRO A 199 -19.29 16.70 32.28
N ALA A 200 -18.81 15.53 32.71
CA ALA A 200 -18.88 15.07 34.10
C ALA A 200 -17.85 15.76 35.02
N VAL A 201 -16.89 16.50 34.45
CA VAL A 201 -15.81 17.16 35.19
C VAL A 201 -16.09 18.67 35.32
N PRO A 202 -16.44 19.19 36.52
CA PRO A 202 -16.98 20.55 36.71
C PRO A 202 -16.05 21.70 36.30
N ASP A 203 -14.74 21.47 36.28
CA ASP A 203 -13.73 22.51 36.07
C ASP A 203 -13.12 22.52 34.65
N HIS A 204 -13.70 21.76 33.69
CA HIS A 204 -13.25 21.68 32.29
C HIS A 204 -11.72 21.67 32.16
N HIS A 205 -11.06 20.70 32.82
CA HIS A 205 -9.62 20.58 32.75
C HIS A 205 -9.17 20.42 31.29
N GLU A 206 -8.40 21.38 30.78
CA GLU A 206 -7.91 21.39 29.39
C GLU A 206 -7.08 20.14 29.03
N ASP A 207 -6.58 19.43 30.04
CA ASP A 207 -5.76 18.22 29.94
C ASP A 207 -6.59 16.91 29.95
N GLN A 208 -7.92 16.99 29.86
CA GLN A 208 -8.80 15.81 29.82
C GLN A 208 -9.87 15.97 28.73
N CYS A 209 -10.05 14.92 27.93
CA CYS A 209 -11.09 14.85 26.92
C CYS A 209 -11.71 13.45 26.85
N VAL A 210 -12.88 13.41 26.23
CA VAL A 210 -13.63 12.21 25.86
C VAL A 210 -13.92 12.22 24.36
N ILE A 211 -14.25 11.07 23.80
CA ILE A 211 -14.75 11.00 22.43
C ILE A 211 -16.22 11.45 22.44
N SER A 212 -16.52 12.59 21.84
CA SER A 212 -17.87 13.17 21.85
C SER A 212 -18.78 12.60 20.76
N SER A 213 -18.22 11.97 19.72
CA SER A 213 -18.94 11.29 18.64
C SER A 213 -19.19 9.82 18.96
N THR A 214 -20.14 9.54 19.86
CA THR A 214 -20.40 8.16 20.35
C THR A 214 -20.82 7.19 19.25
N GLU A 215 -21.68 7.62 18.31
CA GLU A 215 -22.09 6.78 17.17
C GLU A 215 -20.91 6.43 16.25
N GLU A 216 -19.96 7.36 16.08
CA GLU A 216 -18.78 7.12 15.25
C GLU A 216 -17.76 6.22 15.97
N LEU A 217 -17.73 6.25 17.31
CA LEU A 217 -16.94 5.35 18.15
C LEU A 217 -17.49 3.91 18.09
N GLU A 218 -18.80 3.73 18.20
CA GLU A 218 -19.46 2.42 18.07
C GLU A 218 -19.14 1.78 16.70
N LYS A 219 -19.28 2.56 15.62
CA LYS A 219 -18.90 2.17 14.25
C LYS A 219 -17.43 1.75 14.14
N LEU A 220 -16.52 2.51 14.77
CA LEU A 220 -15.09 2.17 14.77
C LEU A 220 -14.80 0.91 15.60
N SER A 221 -15.48 0.74 16.72
CA SER A 221 -15.40 -0.44 17.59
C SER A 221 -15.77 -1.70 16.84
N ASP A 222 -16.89 -1.69 16.11
CA ASP A 222 -17.32 -2.79 15.23
C ASP A 222 -16.31 -3.09 14.10
N LEU A 223 -15.76 -2.04 13.48
CA LEU A 223 -14.74 -2.19 12.43
C LEU A 223 -13.48 -2.89 12.92
N MET A 224 -12.98 -2.47 14.09
CA MET A 224 -11.70 -2.93 14.65
C MET A 224 -11.85 -4.22 15.47
N GLY A 225 -13.05 -4.54 15.97
CA GLY A 225 -13.28 -5.64 16.91
C GLY A 225 -12.67 -5.37 18.29
N ILE A 226 -12.60 -4.10 18.70
CA ILE A 226 -12.02 -3.64 19.98
C ILE A 226 -13.11 -2.89 20.74
N SER A 227 -13.17 -3.03 22.07
CA SER A 227 -14.20 -2.35 22.86
C SER A 227 -14.10 -0.82 22.77
N GLU A 228 -15.24 -0.13 22.81
CA GLU A 228 -15.30 1.35 22.81
C GLU A 228 -14.43 1.96 23.92
N GLY A 229 -14.47 1.38 25.13
CA GLY A 229 -13.67 1.85 26.26
C GLY A 229 -12.16 1.70 26.06
N ASP A 230 -11.71 0.62 25.41
CA ASP A 230 -10.29 0.44 25.09
C ASP A 230 -9.83 1.44 24.01
N ILE A 231 -10.67 1.70 22.99
CA ILE A 231 -10.40 2.70 21.96
C ILE A 231 -10.33 4.09 22.59
N GLU A 232 -11.31 4.44 23.43
CA GLU A 232 -11.34 5.73 24.10
C GLU A 232 -10.11 5.92 24.98
N ALA A 233 -9.80 4.94 25.84
CA ALA A 233 -8.60 4.99 26.68
C ALA A 233 -7.32 5.14 25.85
N ALA A 234 -7.19 4.41 24.74
CA ALA A 234 -6.03 4.50 23.86
C ALA A 234 -5.89 5.85 23.16
N MET A 235 -7.00 6.55 22.90
CA MET A 235 -7.02 7.84 22.20
C MET A 235 -6.90 9.04 23.12
N THR A 236 -7.43 8.94 24.35
CA THR A 236 -7.53 10.08 25.30
C THR A 236 -6.51 9.99 26.42
N THR A 237 -5.68 8.94 26.48
CA THR A 237 -4.63 8.79 27.49
C THR A 237 -3.27 8.49 26.87
N ARG A 238 -2.22 8.75 27.64
CA ARG A 238 -0.84 8.40 27.31
C ARG A 238 -0.19 7.69 28.49
N VAL A 239 0.36 6.52 28.21
CA VAL A 239 1.07 5.70 29.19
C VAL A 239 2.58 5.91 29.03
N ASN A 240 3.27 6.33 30.10
CA ASN A 240 4.73 6.47 30.12
C ASN A 240 5.34 5.62 31.24
N THR A 241 6.46 4.97 30.96
CA THR A 241 7.25 4.26 31.97
C THR A 241 8.33 5.19 32.53
N ILE A 242 8.21 5.57 33.80
CA ILE A 242 9.15 6.45 34.49
C ILE A 242 9.75 5.67 35.67
N ARG A 243 11.07 5.48 35.66
CA ARG A 243 11.81 4.76 36.73
C ARG A 243 11.26 3.35 37.04
N GLY A 244 10.70 2.67 36.04
CA GLY A 244 10.12 1.33 36.18
C GLY A 244 8.64 1.30 36.58
N GLU A 245 8.04 2.45 36.90
CA GLU A 245 6.61 2.58 37.16
C GLU A 245 5.87 3.07 35.92
N THR A 246 4.68 2.53 35.68
CA THR A 246 3.81 2.92 34.57
C THR A 246 2.84 3.98 35.05
N VAL A 247 2.91 5.18 34.47
CA VAL A 247 2.05 6.31 34.81
C VAL A 247 1.20 6.67 33.60
N THR A 248 -0.11 6.75 33.80
CA THR A 248 -1.09 7.16 32.78
C THR A 248 -1.42 8.64 32.96
N PHE A 249 -1.31 9.39 31.87
CA PHE A 249 -1.67 10.80 31.77
C PHE A 249 -2.88 10.94 30.86
N THR A 250 -3.85 11.78 31.23
CA THR A 250 -4.94 12.17 30.34
C THR A 250 -4.44 13.16 29.28
N LEU A 251 -5.14 13.23 28.16
CA LEU A 251 -4.85 14.14 27.06
C LEU A 251 -6.00 15.14 26.90
N GLY A 252 -5.66 16.38 26.56
CA GLY A 252 -6.62 17.36 26.06
C GLY A 252 -7.08 17.06 24.62
N SER A 253 -8.21 17.64 24.23
CA SER A 253 -8.90 17.35 22.96
C SER A 253 -8.03 17.56 21.72
N SER A 254 -7.14 18.56 21.75
CA SER A 254 -6.20 18.80 20.63
C SER A 254 -5.19 17.67 20.48
N SER A 255 -4.58 17.24 21.58
CA SER A 255 -3.57 16.17 21.59
C SER A 255 -4.18 14.82 21.19
N ALA A 256 -5.39 14.53 21.68
CA ALA A 256 -6.13 13.32 21.30
C ALA A 256 -6.45 13.31 19.78
N ARG A 257 -6.90 14.44 19.24
CA ARG A 257 -7.16 14.59 17.79
C ARG A 257 -5.90 14.40 16.95
N ASP A 258 -4.77 14.95 17.38
CA ASP A 258 -3.49 14.78 16.68
C ASP A 258 -2.97 13.34 16.78
N GLY A 259 -3.20 12.67 17.92
CA GLY A 259 -2.96 11.23 18.10
C GLY A 259 -3.81 10.37 17.15
N CYS A 260 -5.11 10.67 17.04
CA CYS A 260 -6.02 10.01 16.12
C CYS A 260 -5.57 10.16 14.65
N LYS A 261 -5.21 11.38 14.25
CA LYS A 261 -4.62 11.64 12.92
C LYS A 261 -3.31 10.87 12.73
N ALA A 262 -2.46 10.78 13.75
CA ALA A 262 -1.21 10.03 13.69
C ALA A 262 -1.47 8.54 13.46
N LEU A 263 -2.45 7.96 14.16
CA LEU A 263 -2.85 6.57 13.95
C LEU A 263 -3.37 6.33 12.52
N ALA A 264 -4.27 7.20 12.02
CA ALA A 264 -4.81 7.09 10.66
C ALA A 264 -3.70 7.11 9.60
N LYS A 265 -2.73 8.01 9.74
CA LYS A 265 -1.54 8.09 8.87
C LYS A 265 -0.70 6.82 8.92
N GLU A 266 -0.54 6.24 10.11
CA GLU A 266 0.30 5.06 10.30
C GLU A 266 -0.37 3.80 9.74
N ILE A 267 -1.66 3.60 10.00
CA ILE A 267 -2.44 2.50 9.40
C ILE A 267 -2.34 2.57 7.87
N TYR A 268 -2.53 3.74 7.27
CA TYR A 268 -2.41 3.89 5.81
C TYR A 268 -0.98 3.60 5.31
N SER A 269 0.05 4.01 6.05
CA SER A 269 1.44 3.66 5.72
C SER A 269 1.66 2.15 5.74
N CYS A 270 1.19 1.46 6.78
CA CYS A 270 1.31 0.00 6.88
C CYS A 270 0.56 -0.70 5.75
N ILE A 271 -0.63 -0.22 5.37
CA ILE A 271 -1.37 -0.72 4.20
C ILE A 271 -0.49 -0.63 2.95
N PHE A 272 0.11 0.54 2.70
CA PHE A 272 0.95 0.76 1.53
C PHE A 272 2.20 -0.15 1.54
N ASP A 273 2.86 -0.30 2.69
CA ASP A 273 4.03 -1.17 2.83
C ASP A 273 3.68 -2.65 2.58
N VAL A 274 2.52 -3.11 3.07
CA VAL A 274 2.01 -4.47 2.81
C VAL A 274 1.74 -4.68 1.32
N LEU A 275 1.19 -3.67 0.62
CA LEU A 275 0.98 -3.76 -0.83
C LEU A 275 2.31 -3.88 -1.59
N VAL A 276 3.31 -3.08 -1.22
CA VAL A 276 4.66 -3.15 -1.80
C VAL A 276 5.26 -4.53 -1.57
N GLN A 277 5.14 -5.06 -0.36
CA GLN A 277 5.60 -6.41 -0.02
C GLN A 277 4.89 -7.46 -0.89
N LYS A 278 3.57 -7.40 -1.00
CA LYS A 278 2.77 -8.33 -1.82
C LYS A 278 3.14 -8.27 -3.29
N ILE A 279 3.34 -7.07 -3.85
CA ILE A 279 3.81 -6.92 -5.24
C ILE A 279 5.17 -7.61 -5.40
N ASN A 280 6.12 -7.35 -4.50
CA ASN A 280 7.46 -7.95 -4.55
C ASN A 280 7.44 -9.48 -4.41
N GLU A 281 6.56 -10.04 -3.59
CA GLU A 281 6.36 -11.50 -3.47
C GLU A 281 5.97 -12.16 -4.80
N PHE A 282 5.27 -11.44 -5.68
CA PHE A 282 4.76 -11.97 -6.96
C PHE A 282 5.61 -11.58 -8.17
N THR A 283 6.44 -10.54 -8.05
CA THR A 283 7.30 -10.06 -9.14
C THR A 283 8.76 -10.46 -8.99
N SER A 284 9.26 -10.72 -7.79
CA SER A 284 10.68 -11.04 -7.57
C SER A 284 11.08 -12.36 -8.23
N ALA A 285 12.28 -12.36 -8.81
CA ALA A 285 12.86 -13.54 -9.45
C ALA A 285 13.11 -14.65 -8.43
N GLU A 286 13.53 -14.29 -7.20
CA GLU A 286 13.80 -15.22 -6.10
C GLU A 286 12.60 -16.11 -5.76
N ALA A 287 11.38 -15.56 -5.86
CA ALA A 287 10.15 -16.27 -5.53
C ALA A 287 9.45 -16.88 -6.74
N ASN A 288 9.65 -16.35 -7.96
CA ASN A 288 8.79 -16.64 -9.11
C ASN A 288 9.52 -17.15 -10.37
N TYR A 289 10.85 -17.21 -10.36
CA TYR A 289 11.62 -17.68 -11.50
C TYR A 289 12.18 -19.08 -11.23
N ASP A 290 11.73 -20.07 -12.01
CA ASP A 290 12.26 -21.43 -11.96
C ASP A 290 13.72 -21.43 -12.43
N ILE A 291 14.63 -21.47 -11.46
CA ILE A 291 16.06 -21.62 -11.73
C ILE A 291 16.27 -23.05 -12.28
N PRO A 292 16.85 -23.22 -13.48
CA PRO A 292 17.20 -24.55 -13.97
C PRO A 292 18.18 -25.22 -13.00
N ARG A 293 17.74 -26.32 -12.38
CA ARG A 293 18.56 -27.12 -11.48
C ARG A 293 19.61 -27.89 -12.28
N ILE A 294 20.85 -27.87 -11.79
CA ILE A 294 21.96 -28.64 -12.35
C ILE A 294 22.28 -29.76 -11.36
N ASN A 295 22.13 -31.01 -11.78
CA ASN A 295 22.41 -32.21 -10.97
C ASN A 295 21.72 -32.29 -9.59
N GLY A 296 20.54 -31.67 -9.43
CA GLY A 296 19.73 -31.81 -8.21
C GLY A 296 20.09 -30.84 -7.09
N ASP A 297 21.20 -30.12 -7.20
CA ASP A 297 21.57 -29.05 -6.28
C ASP A 297 21.06 -27.69 -6.79
N LEU A 298 20.67 -26.82 -5.85
CA LEU A 298 20.45 -25.40 -6.15
C LEU A 298 21.80 -24.84 -6.60
N ALA A 299 21.88 -24.32 -7.82
CA ALA A 299 23.06 -23.60 -8.28
C ALA A 299 23.30 -22.43 -7.31
N HIS A 300 24.26 -22.63 -6.40
CA HIS A 300 24.64 -21.63 -5.42
C HIS A 300 25.16 -20.40 -6.17
N HIS A 301 24.46 -19.27 -5.97
CA HIS A 301 24.79 -17.92 -6.46
C HIS A 301 24.49 -17.61 -7.94
N HIS A 302 23.20 -17.64 -8.33
CA HIS A 302 22.77 -16.92 -9.52
C HIS A 302 22.83 -15.40 -9.30
N HIS A 303 23.47 -14.72 -10.23
CA HIS A 303 23.58 -13.26 -10.27
C HIS A 303 22.60 -12.75 -11.31
N PHE A 304 21.60 -11.99 -10.88
CA PHE A 304 20.72 -11.30 -11.80
C PHE A 304 21.40 -10.02 -12.28
N GLY A 305 21.36 -9.76 -13.60
CA GLY A 305 21.65 -8.42 -14.10
C GLY A 305 20.58 -7.46 -13.59
N ILE A 306 20.97 -6.27 -13.14
CA ILE A 306 20.04 -5.30 -12.57
C ILE A 306 19.93 -4.08 -13.49
N ILE A 307 18.70 -3.73 -13.85
CA ILE A 307 18.38 -2.41 -14.43
C ILE A 307 17.50 -1.65 -13.46
N SER A 308 17.95 -0.46 -13.09
CA SER A 308 17.27 0.43 -12.17
C SER A 308 16.44 1.46 -12.92
N LEU A 309 15.16 1.59 -12.57
CA LEU A 309 14.26 2.65 -13.05
C LEU A 309 13.84 3.54 -11.88
N LEU A 310 14.17 4.83 -11.99
CA LEU A 310 13.71 5.92 -11.11
C LEU A 310 12.54 6.68 -11.75
#